data_AF-A1ZSS3-F1
#
_entry.id   AF-A1ZSS3-F1
#
_cell.length_a   1.000
_cell.length_b   1.000
_cell.length_c   1.000
_cell.angle_alpha   90.00
_cell.angle_beta   90.00
_cell.angle_gamma   90.00
#
_symmetry.space_group_name_H-M   'P 1'
#
loop_
_entity.id
_entity.type
_entity.pdbx_description
1 polymer ?
#
loop_
_entity_poly.entity_id
_entity_poly.type
_entity_poly.pdbx_seq_one_letter_code
_entity_poly.pdbx_strand_id
1 'polypeptide(L)'
;MITKNLANDHFLYAKNWDALAEIQAPQRNLAILERTISSELQNFLYLLQKETQVPLIQETLPVHSLKRTLNDYLQQFRVLDIRGYQALIEDIYQLVWRFSQLVQQSHIKLYFAKIETSMCRLFHTDANELRLLCTYWGAGTQWVDNDNISLRFCGASSNAERIKDLSKVLSVKTYDVAILKGALHDHIATNAIMHRSPPLDKNECRLLLRLDTEVNL
;
A
#
# COMPACT_ATOMS: atom_id res chain seq x y z
N MET A 1 -11.47 -10.32 -18.02
CA MET A 1 -12.87 -10.08 -17.62
C MET A 1 -12.91 -10.22 -16.11
N ILE A 2 -13.10 -9.11 -15.37
CA ILE A 2 -13.26 -9.17 -13.91
C ILE A 2 -14.64 -9.77 -13.65
N THR A 3 -14.69 -11.02 -13.18
CA THR A 3 -15.95 -11.60 -12.70
C THR A 3 -16.32 -10.87 -11.42
N LYS A 4 -17.51 -10.27 -11.44
CA LYS A 4 -18.18 -9.61 -10.34
C LYS A 4 -18.17 -10.50 -9.08
N ASN A 5 -17.18 -10.32 -8.20
CA ASN A 5 -17.24 -10.88 -6.87
C ASN A 5 -18.11 -9.92 -6.03
N LEU A 6 -19.43 -10.15 -6.10
CA LEU A 6 -20.51 -9.38 -5.46
C LEU A 6 -20.68 -9.76 -3.99
N ALA A 7 -19.66 -10.32 -3.35
CA ALA A 7 -19.74 -10.63 -1.93
C ALA A 7 -19.72 -9.32 -1.13
N ASN A 8 -20.77 -9.08 -0.34
CA ASN A 8 -20.87 -7.97 0.62
C ASN A 8 -19.75 -7.95 1.68
N ASP A 9 -18.80 -8.90 1.62
CA ASP A 9 -17.70 -9.10 2.57
C ASP A 9 -16.34 -9.26 1.83
N HIS A 10 -16.15 -8.57 0.69
CA HIS A 10 -14.90 -8.65 -0.07
C HIS A 10 -13.74 -7.80 0.50
N PHE A 11 -13.98 -7.02 1.55
CA PHE A 11 -12.93 -6.29 2.28
C PHE A 11 -13.07 -6.47 3.79
N LEU A 12 -11.94 -6.44 4.50
CA LEU A 12 -11.88 -6.62 5.95
C LEU A 12 -11.18 -5.44 6.62
N TYR A 13 -11.72 -4.95 7.74
CA TYR A 13 -10.98 -4.12 8.70
C TYR A 13 -10.57 -4.99 9.89
N ALA A 14 -9.27 -5.02 10.17
CA ALA A 14 -8.63 -5.83 11.21
C ALA A 14 -7.96 -4.94 12.27
N LYS A 15 -7.86 -5.46 13.50
CA LYS A 15 -7.13 -4.81 14.60
C LYS A 15 -5.80 -5.49 14.95
N ASN A 16 -5.51 -6.62 14.33
CA ASN A 16 -4.28 -7.37 14.50
C ASN A 16 -3.81 -7.94 13.16
N TRP A 17 -2.54 -8.34 13.11
CA TRP A 17 -1.93 -8.83 11.88
C TRP A 17 -2.50 -10.19 11.44
N ASP A 18 -2.78 -11.09 12.38
CA ASP A 18 -3.18 -12.46 12.06
C ASP A 18 -4.49 -12.50 11.24
N ALA A 19 -5.42 -11.58 11.51
CA ALA A 19 -6.63 -11.41 10.73
C ALA A 19 -6.37 -11.01 9.26
N LEU A 20 -5.22 -10.41 8.93
CA LEU A 20 -4.87 -10.11 7.53
C LEU A 20 -4.64 -11.38 6.69
N ALA A 21 -4.43 -12.54 7.32
CA ALA A 21 -4.33 -13.81 6.62
C ALA A 21 -5.61 -14.16 5.84
N GLU A 22 -6.76 -13.59 6.21
CA GLU A 22 -8.00 -13.73 5.44
C GLU A 22 -7.89 -13.23 4.00
N ILE A 23 -6.88 -12.41 3.65
CA ILE A 23 -6.63 -12.03 2.26
C ILE A 23 -6.39 -13.25 1.36
N GLN A 24 -5.97 -14.39 1.90
CA GLN A 24 -5.82 -15.63 1.14
C GLN A 24 -7.17 -16.25 0.73
N ALA A 25 -8.26 -15.89 1.41
CA ALA A 25 -9.59 -16.41 1.06
C ALA A 25 -10.02 -15.87 -0.32
N PRO A 26 -10.59 -16.70 -1.21
CA PRO A 26 -10.93 -16.27 -2.58
C PRO A 26 -11.81 -15.02 -2.64
N GLN A 27 -12.76 -14.89 -1.71
CA GLN A 27 -13.70 -13.77 -1.64
C GLN A 27 -13.11 -12.46 -1.12
N ARG A 28 -11.92 -12.49 -0.49
CA ARG A 28 -11.32 -11.30 0.14
C ARG A 28 -10.40 -10.61 -0.86
N ASN A 29 -10.75 -9.41 -1.30
CA ASN A 29 -9.98 -8.61 -2.26
C ASN A 29 -9.05 -7.62 -1.55
N LEU A 30 -9.41 -7.22 -0.33
CA LEU A 30 -8.74 -6.19 0.45
C LEU A 30 -8.77 -6.53 1.95
N ALA A 31 -7.66 -6.41 2.65
CA ALA A 31 -7.61 -6.49 4.10
C ALA A 31 -6.84 -5.29 4.66
N ILE A 32 -7.43 -4.55 5.60
CA ILE A 32 -6.89 -3.32 6.17
C ILE A 32 -6.66 -3.54 7.66
N LEU A 33 -5.41 -3.44 8.11
CA LEU A 33 -5.07 -3.37 9.52
C LEU A 33 -5.15 -1.91 9.97
N GLU A 34 -6.11 -1.63 10.84
CA GLU A 34 -6.22 -0.37 11.55
C GLU A 34 -5.21 -0.36 12.70
N ARG A 35 -4.29 0.59 12.67
CA ARG A 35 -3.23 0.67 13.69
C ARG A 35 -2.88 2.09 14.07
N THR A 36 -2.25 2.22 15.22
CA THR A 36 -1.57 3.43 15.65
C THR A 36 -0.06 3.19 15.65
N ILE A 37 0.71 4.24 15.41
CA ILE A 37 2.17 4.22 15.51
C ILE A 37 2.64 5.05 16.71
N SER A 38 3.86 4.80 17.18
CA SER A 38 4.44 5.52 18.32
C SER A 38 4.61 7.02 18.04
N SER A 39 4.65 7.82 19.10
CA SER A 39 4.90 9.27 19.00
C SER A 39 6.25 9.58 18.35
N GLU A 40 7.27 8.76 18.60
CA GLU A 40 8.61 8.88 18.02
C GLU A 40 8.55 8.76 16.50
N LEU A 41 7.82 7.75 15.99
CA LEU A 41 7.67 7.58 14.54
C LEU A 41 6.85 8.72 13.94
N GLN A 42 5.77 9.15 14.58
CA GLN A 42 4.96 10.30 14.11
C GLN A 42 5.82 11.57 13.98
N ASN A 43 6.60 11.88 15.01
CA ASN A 43 7.47 13.07 15.04
C ASN A 43 8.54 13.01 13.95
N PHE A 44 9.17 11.86 13.76
CA PHE A 44 10.18 11.71 12.71
C PHE A 44 9.57 11.81 11.30
N LEU A 45 8.39 11.24 11.06
CA LEU A 45 7.69 11.38 9.77
C LEU A 45 7.32 12.83 9.48
N TYR A 46 6.93 13.61 10.50
CA TYR A 46 6.68 15.04 10.37
C TYR A 46 7.93 15.85 9.97
N LEU A 47 9.11 15.44 10.42
CA LEU A 47 10.38 16.04 10.00
C LEU A 47 10.78 15.56 8.60
N LEU A 48 10.77 14.25 8.38
CA LEU A 48 11.19 13.63 7.12
C LEU A 48 10.39 14.14 5.91
N GLN A 49 9.08 14.38 6.06
CA GLN A 49 8.26 14.90 4.97
C GLN A 49 8.65 16.33 4.53
N LYS A 50 9.31 17.11 5.39
CA LYS A 50 9.82 18.45 5.04
C LYS A 50 11.10 18.41 4.23
N GLU A 51 11.82 17.28 4.28
CA GLU A 51 13.06 17.10 3.54
C GLU A 51 12.79 17.03 2.04
N THR A 52 13.59 17.75 1.26
CA THR A 52 13.41 17.84 -0.21
C THR A 52 14.00 16.65 -0.95
N GLN A 53 14.96 15.95 -0.35
CA GLN A 53 15.72 14.86 -0.99
C GLN A 53 15.58 13.53 -0.24
N VAL A 54 14.35 13.13 0.09
CA VAL A 54 14.07 11.78 0.58
C VAL A 54 14.31 10.78 -0.57
N PRO A 55 15.26 9.84 -0.45
CA PRO A 55 15.62 8.95 -1.55
C PRO A 55 14.47 7.98 -1.86
N LEU A 56 14.29 7.70 -3.14
CA LEU A 56 13.50 6.55 -3.58
C LEU A 56 14.29 5.28 -3.28
N ILE A 57 13.70 4.40 -2.48
CA ILE A 57 14.18 3.03 -2.30
C ILE A 57 13.29 2.15 -3.16
N GLN A 58 13.84 1.49 -4.18
CA GLN A 58 13.11 0.53 -5.00
C GLN A 58 13.99 -0.66 -5.30
N GLU A 59 13.89 -1.68 -4.45
CA GLU A 59 14.74 -2.86 -4.52
C GLU A 59 13.94 -4.13 -4.27
N THR A 60 14.39 -5.22 -4.88
CA THR A 60 13.97 -6.55 -4.50
C THR A 60 15.08 -7.18 -3.68
N LEU A 61 14.81 -7.44 -2.41
CA LEU A 61 15.85 -7.81 -1.46
C LEU A 61 15.39 -8.88 -0.47
N PRO A 62 16.32 -9.71 0.04
CA PRO A 62 15.99 -10.68 1.07
C PRO A 62 15.70 -9.99 2.41
N VAL A 63 14.73 -10.51 3.16
CA VAL A 63 14.25 -9.89 4.43
C VAL A 63 15.39 -9.65 5.43
N HIS A 64 16.42 -10.50 5.46
CA HIS A 64 17.53 -10.38 6.40
C HIS A 64 18.47 -9.19 6.11
N SER A 65 18.54 -8.68 4.87
CA SER A 65 19.37 -7.52 4.52
C SER A 65 18.63 -6.19 4.70
N LEU A 66 17.31 -6.22 4.87
CA LEU A 66 16.43 -5.04 4.85
C LEU A 66 16.88 -3.92 5.77
N LYS A 67 17.20 -4.22 7.04
CA LYS A 67 17.62 -3.17 7.99
C LYS A 67 18.90 -2.49 7.50
N ARG A 68 19.86 -3.23 6.93
CA ARG A 68 21.09 -2.66 6.38
C ARG A 68 20.76 -1.73 5.21
N THR A 69 19.99 -2.21 4.24
CA THR A 69 19.55 -1.41 3.08
C THR A 69 18.85 -0.12 3.53
N LEU A 70 17.88 -0.20 4.44
CA LEU A 70 17.19 0.99 4.95
C LEU A 70 18.15 1.96 5.66
N ASN A 71 19.12 1.44 6.44
CA ASN A 71 20.13 2.30 7.05
C ASN A 71 20.97 3.01 5.99
N ASP A 72 21.46 2.29 4.97
CA ASP A 72 22.32 2.85 3.92
C ASP A 72 21.63 4.01 3.17
N TYR A 73 20.34 3.86 2.84
CA TYR A 73 19.55 4.92 2.18
C TYR A 73 19.18 6.08 3.12
N LEU A 74 18.82 5.79 4.37
CA LEU A 74 18.19 6.79 5.26
C LEU A 74 19.14 7.37 6.31
N GLN A 75 20.38 6.90 6.44
CA GLN A 75 21.32 7.29 7.50
C GLN A 75 21.50 8.80 7.66
N GLN A 76 21.43 9.57 6.56
CA GLN A 76 21.54 11.03 6.61
C GLN A 76 20.44 11.69 7.45
N PHE A 77 19.26 11.06 7.56
CA PHE A 77 18.13 11.58 8.33
C PHE A 77 18.19 11.19 9.81
N ARG A 78 19.14 10.34 10.22
CA ARG A 78 19.32 9.95 11.63
C ARG A 78 19.54 11.16 12.55
N VAL A 79 20.11 12.24 12.01
CA VAL A 79 20.36 13.50 12.75
C VAL A 79 19.09 14.28 13.08
N LEU A 80 17.97 14.03 12.40
CA LEU A 80 16.69 14.72 12.64
C LEU A 80 16.06 14.26 13.96
N ASP A 81 15.97 12.95 14.16
CA ASP A 81 15.56 12.30 15.40
C ASP A 81 16.00 10.83 15.36
N ILE A 82 16.98 10.47 16.18
CA ILE A 82 17.53 9.11 16.22
C ILE A 82 16.50 8.07 16.65
N ARG A 83 15.57 8.41 17.55
CA ARG A 83 14.58 7.46 18.07
C ARG A 83 13.51 7.18 17.02
N GLY A 84 12.96 8.22 16.41
CA GLY A 84 11.98 8.06 15.34
C GLY A 84 12.58 7.48 14.06
N TYR A 85 13.85 7.76 13.75
CA TYR A 85 14.61 7.08 12.68
C TYR A 85 14.66 5.57 12.89
N GLN A 86 15.06 5.12 14.10
CA GLN A 86 15.07 3.71 14.46
C GLN A 86 13.66 3.11 14.41
N ALA A 87 12.65 3.85 14.87
CA ALA A 87 11.26 3.42 14.83
C ALA A 87 10.76 3.20 13.40
N LEU A 88 11.13 4.04 12.43
CA LEU A 88 10.75 3.86 11.02
C LEU A 88 11.37 2.59 10.44
N ILE A 89 12.68 2.37 10.67
CA ILE A 89 13.39 1.19 10.19
C ILE A 89 12.77 -0.08 10.78
N GLU A 90 12.45 -0.07 12.07
CA GLU A 90 11.82 -1.21 12.73
C GLU A 90 10.41 -1.45 12.19
N ASP A 91 9.60 -0.41 12.00
CA ASP A 91 8.24 -0.55 11.49
C ASP A 91 8.23 -1.13 10.07
N ILE A 92 9.05 -0.59 9.16
CA ILE A 92 9.18 -1.15 7.80
C ILE A 92 9.68 -2.60 7.86
N TYR A 93 10.65 -2.91 8.73
CA TYR A 93 11.14 -4.28 8.90
C TYR A 93 10.04 -5.24 9.34
N GLN A 94 9.25 -4.87 10.34
CA GLN A 94 8.15 -5.70 10.83
C GLN A 94 7.09 -5.91 9.74
N LEU A 95 6.73 -4.87 8.98
CA LEU A 95 5.78 -5.01 7.88
C LEU A 95 6.31 -5.94 6.78
N VAL A 96 7.58 -5.78 6.38
CA VAL A 96 8.19 -6.65 5.36
C VAL A 96 8.31 -8.09 5.85
N TRP A 97 8.78 -8.30 7.09
CA TRP A 97 8.92 -9.64 7.65
C TRP A 97 7.58 -10.35 7.73
N ARG A 98 6.53 -9.69 8.25
CA ARG A 98 5.22 -10.33 8.35
C ARG A 98 4.56 -10.55 6.99
N PHE A 99 4.72 -9.60 6.05
CA PHE A 99 4.23 -9.77 4.69
C PHE A 99 4.95 -10.94 4.00
N SER A 100 6.26 -11.08 4.19
CA SER A 100 7.05 -12.19 3.64
C SER A 100 6.59 -13.54 4.14
N GLN A 101 6.20 -13.65 5.43
CA GLN A 101 5.60 -14.86 5.98
C GLN A 101 4.23 -15.15 5.36
N LEU A 102 3.40 -14.13 5.21
CA LEU A 102 2.06 -14.26 4.62
C LEU A 102 2.10 -14.77 3.18
N VAL A 103 3.06 -14.30 2.38
CA VAL A 103 3.22 -14.68 0.97
C VAL A 103 4.19 -15.85 0.76
N GLN A 104 4.82 -16.34 1.84
CA GLN A 104 5.83 -17.41 1.82
C GLN A 104 7.02 -17.15 0.88
N GLN A 105 7.49 -15.89 0.80
CA GLN A 105 8.64 -15.50 -0.01
C GLN A 105 9.77 -14.97 0.87
N SER A 106 11.02 -15.30 0.54
CA SER A 106 12.21 -14.82 1.26
C SER A 106 12.72 -13.46 0.77
N HIS A 107 12.30 -13.07 -0.44
CA HIS A 107 12.60 -11.79 -1.08
C HIS A 107 11.30 -11.02 -1.29
N ILE A 108 11.35 -9.71 -1.07
CA ILE A 108 10.21 -8.81 -1.24
C ILE A 108 10.67 -7.60 -2.04
N LYS A 109 9.84 -7.19 -3.00
CA LYS A 109 10.04 -5.95 -3.73
C LYS A 109 9.55 -4.79 -2.87
N LEU A 110 10.49 -4.06 -2.29
CA LEU A 110 10.25 -2.87 -1.49
C LEU A 110 10.25 -1.63 -2.37
N TYR A 111 9.29 -0.75 -2.13
CA TYR A 111 9.24 0.61 -2.63
C TYR A 111 8.94 1.55 -1.46
N PHE A 112 9.86 2.46 -1.15
CA PHE A 112 9.64 3.55 -0.20
C PHE A 112 9.99 4.87 -0.87
N ALA A 113 9.06 5.81 -0.89
CA ALA A 113 9.27 7.08 -1.57
C ALA A 113 8.50 8.22 -0.94
N LYS A 114 9.06 9.43 -1.08
CA LYS A 114 8.30 10.68 -1.01
C LYS A 114 7.71 10.99 -2.38
N ILE A 115 6.38 11.06 -2.46
CA ILE A 115 5.63 11.33 -3.68
C ILE A 115 5.08 12.75 -3.59
N GLU A 116 5.51 13.60 -4.50
CA GLU A 116 5.10 15.01 -4.60
C GLU A 116 4.32 15.30 -5.90
N THR A 117 4.18 14.30 -6.77
CA THR A 117 3.45 14.41 -8.04
C THR A 117 2.40 13.30 -8.18
N SER A 118 1.26 13.66 -8.76
CA SER A 118 0.14 12.73 -8.97
C SER A 118 0.26 12.01 -10.32
N MET A 119 0.92 10.84 -10.33
CA MET A 119 1.08 9.99 -11.53
C MET A 119 -0.14 9.08 -11.79
N CYS A 120 -0.71 8.45 -10.76
CA CYS A 120 -1.81 7.48 -10.90
C CYS A 120 -3.17 8.06 -10.48
N ARG A 121 -3.75 8.94 -11.30
CA ARG A 121 -5.03 9.62 -10.98
C ARG A 121 -6.28 8.78 -11.23
N LEU A 122 -6.17 7.75 -12.08
CA LEU A 122 -7.29 6.89 -12.45
C LEU A 122 -7.36 5.67 -11.51
N PHE A 123 -8.58 5.29 -11.15
CA PHE A 123 -8.85 4.02 -10.50
C PHE A 123 -8.42 2.86 -11.39
N HIS A 124 -7.62 1.95 -10.86
CA HIS A 124 -7.04 0.83 -11.58
C HIS A 124 -6.90 -0.41 -10.68
N THR A 125 -6.56 -1.52 -11.31
CA THR A 125 -6.14 -2.75 -10.66
C THR A 125 -4.69 -3.00 -11.05
N ASP A 126 -3.84 -3.36 -10.10
CA ASP A 126 -2.44 -3.67 -10.38
C ASP A 126 -2.29 -5.07 -10.99
N ALA A 127 -1.29 -5.26 -11.84
CA ALA A 127 -0.88 -6.56 -12.35
C ALA A 127 0.17 -7.21 -11.44
N ASN A 128 -0.22 -7.53 -10.21
CA ASN A 128 0.56 -8.28 -9.22
C ASN A 128 -0.30 -9.38 -8.56
N GLU A 129 0.32 -10.19 -7.71
CA GLU A 129 -0.36 -11.18 -6.89
C GLU A 129 -0.98 -10.49 -5.67
N LEU A 130 -0.12 -10.10 -4.72
CA LEU A 130 -0.48 -9.36 -3.53
C LEU A 130 0.42 -8.13 -3.38
N ARG A 131 -0.18 -7.05 -2.90
CA ARG A 131 0.52 -5.80 -2.61
C ARG A 131 0.15 -5.31 -1.22
N LEU A 132 1.15 -4.97 -0.43
CA LEU A 132 0.97 -4.22 0.81
C LEU A 132 1.21 -2.74 0.55
N LEU A 133 0.31 -1.88 1.03
CA LEU A 133 0.44 -0.43 1.02
C LEU A 133 0.34 0.12 2.45
N CYS A 134 1.24 1.05 2.79
CA CYS A 134 1.16 1.84 4.01
C CYS A 134 1.57 3.28 3.69
N THR A 135 0.64 4.22 3.87
CA THR A 135 0.93 5.65 3.73
C THR A 135 1.32 6.20 5.10
N TYR A 136 2.61 6.44 5.30
CA TYR A 136 3.15 7.01 6.54
C TYR A 136 2.89 8.51 6.68
N TRP A 137 2.69 9.22 5.57
CA TRP A 137 2.36 10.64 5.61
C TRP A 137 1.47 11.00 4.43
N GLY A 138 0.51 11.91 4.65
CA GLY A 138 -0.45 12.35 3.63
C GLY A 138 -1.63 11.38 3.45
N ALA A 139 -2.46 11.66 2.43
CA ALA A 139 -3.68 10.91 2.15
C ALA A 139 -3.38 9.47 1.67
N GLY A 140 -3.99 8.49 2.34
CA GLY A 140 -3.80 7.07 2.02
C GLY A 140 -4.55 6.60 0.79
N THR A 141 -4.26 5.37 0.35
CA THR A 141 -4.84 4.76 -0.85
C THR A 141 -6.37 4.84 -0.86
N GLN A 142 -6.93 5.31 -1.97
CA GLN A 142 -8.37 5.33 -2.21
C GLN A 142 -8.80 4.05 -2.92
N TRP A 143 -9.96 3.52 -2.55
CA TRP A 143 -10.52 2.30 -3.14
C TRP A 143 -12.04 2.40 -3.22
N VAL A 144 -12.65 1.47 -3.94
CA VAL A 144 -14.10 1.39 -4.10
C VAL A 144 -14.57 -0.04 -3.89
N ASP A 145 -15.77 -0.17 -3.35
CA ASP A 145 -16.49 -1.43 -3.33
C ASP A 145 -16.68 -1.96 -4.77
N ASN A 146 -16.58 -3.27 -4.97
CA ASN A 146 -16.85 -3.95 -6.23
C ASN A 146 -18.22 -3.57 -6.83
N ASP A 147 -19.24 -3.35 -5.98
CA ASP A 147 -20.56 -2.92 -6.42
C ASP A 147 -20.60 -1.50 -6.98
N ASN A 148 -19.58 -0.69 -6.67
CA ASN A 148 -19.45 0.67 -7.18
C ASN A 148 -18.65 0.75 -8.50
N ILE A 149 -18.12 -0.38 -9.00
CA ILE A 149 -17.40 -0.42 -10.28
C ILE A 149 -18.39 -0.45 -11.45
N SER A 150 -18.20 0.44 -12.42
CA SER A 150 -18.98 0.52 -13.66
C SER A 150 -18.75 -0.70 -14.56
N LEU A 151 -19.80 -1.22 -15.19
CA LEU A 151 -19.68 -2.35 -16.13
C LEU A 151 -18.93 -1.98 -17.42
N ARG A 152 -18.75 -0.68 -17.71
CA ARG A 152 -18.11 -0.16 -18.93
C ARG A 152 -16.72 0.42 -18.67
N PHE A 153 -16.06 0.04 -17.57
CA PHE A 153 -14.76 0.62 -17.21
C PHE A 153 -13.61 0.24 -18.17
N CYS A 154 -13.75 -0.85 -18.95
CA CYS A 154 -12.75 -1.23 -19.95
C CYS A 154 -12.67 -0.17 -21.07
N GLY A 155 -11.49 0.44 -21.25
CA GLY A 155 -11.29 1.55 -22.18
C GLY A 155 -11.69 2.92 -21.62
N ALA A 156 -12.14 3.00 -20.38
CA ALA A 156 -12.55 4.26 -19.76
C ALA A 156 -11.36 5.21 -19.55
N SER A 157 -11.56 6.48 -19.88
CA SER A 157 -10.55 7.54 -19.79
C SER A 157 -10.68 8.40 -18.54
N SER A 158 -11.79 8.26 -17.81
CA SER A 158 -12.12 9.07 -16.64
C SER A 158 -12.57 8.22 -15.45
N ASN A 159 -12.48 8.77 -14.23
CA ASN A 159 -12.99 8.08 -13.04
C ASN A 159 -14.52 8.02 -13.01
N ALA A 160 -15.21 8.98 -13.62
CA ALA A 160 -16.68 8.98 -13.71
C ALA A 160 -17.21 7.84 -14.61
N GLU A 161 -16.42 7.40 -15.59
CA GLU A 161 -16.74 6.21 -16.40
C GLU A 161 -16.43 4.90 -15.69
N ARG A 162 -15.44 4.89 -14.79
CA ARG A 162 -14.97 3.71 -14.05
C ARG A 162 -15.80 3.43 -12.80
N ILE A 163 -16.25 4.48 -12.11
CA ILE A 163 -16.92 4.40 -10.81
C ILE A 163 -18.34 4.94 -10.95
N LYS A 164 -19.34 4.19 -10.49
CA LYS A 164 -20.76 4.57 -10.56
C LYS A 164 -21.07 5.80 -9.71
N ASP A 165 -20.50 5.87 -8.52
CA ASP A 165 -20.71 6.94 -7.56
C ASP A 165 -19.39 7.32 -6.87
N LEU A 166 -18.83 8.48 -7.25
CA LEU A 166 -17.57 8.99 -6.69
C LEU A 166 -17.71 9.44 -5.22
N SER A 167 -18.92 9.64 -4.70
CA SER A 167 -19.12 9.96 -3.29
C SER A 167 -18.90 8.76 -2.36
N LYS A 168 -18.95 7.54 -2.92
CA LYS A 168 -18.71 6.27 -2.21
C LYS A 168 -17.25 5.80 -2.30
N VAL A 169 -16.32 6.69 -2.61
CA VAL A 169 -14.89 6.39 -2.56
C VAL A 169 -14.45 6.31 -1.10
N LEU A 170 -13.79 5.22 -0.76
CA LEU A 170 -13.23 4.98 0.57
C LEU A 170 -11.73 5.24 0.55
N SER A 171 -11.15 5.50 1.72
CA SER A 171 -9.71 5.72 1.88
C SER A 171 -9.16 4.87 3.02
N VAL A 172 -7.98 4.28 2.79
CA VAL A 172 -7.15 3.73 3.86
C VAL A 172 -6.59 4.93 4.64
N LYS A 173 -6.69 4.92 5.98
CA LYS A 173 -6.18 6.04 6.79
C LYS A 173 -4.65 6.05 6.76
N THR A 174 -4.06 7.21 7.02
CA THR A 174 -2.62 7.30 7.25
C THR A 174 -2.23 6.33 8.38
N TYR A 175 -1.08 5.66 8.21
CA TYR A 175 -0.53 4.58 9.05
C TYR A 175 -1.21 3.22 8.93
N ASP A 176 -2.48 3.14 8.56
CA ASP A 176 -3.13 1.85 8.32
C ASP A 176 -2.41 1.09 7.20
N VAL A 177 -2.44 -0.24 7.32
CA VAL A 177 -1.77 -1.14 6.39
C VAL A 177 -2.82 -1.88 5.58
N ALA A 178 -2.79 -1.76 4.27
CA ALA A 178 -3.70 -2.45 3.37
C ALA A 178 -2.96 -3.54 2.59
N ILE A 179 -3.50 -4.76 2.55
CA ILE A 179 -3.08 -5.82 1.63
C ILE A 179 -4.15 -5.97 0.55
N LEU A 180 -3.74 -5.83 -0.69
CA LEU A 180 -4.56 -5.76 -1.89
C LEU A 180 -4.29 -6.98 -2.77
N LYS A 181 -5.33 -7.62 -3.27
CA LYS A 181 -5.22 -8.55 -4.40
C LYS A 181 -5.04 -7.78 -5.70
N GLY A 182 -4.08 -8.21 -6.50
CA GLY A 182 -3.93 -7.76 -7.87
C GLY A 182 -4.59 -8.70 -8.88
N ALA A 183 -4.47 -8.35 -10.15
CA ALA A 183 -5.08 -9.05 -11.26
C ALA A 183 -4.41 -10.39 -11.59
N LEU A 184 -3.20 -10.65 -11.07
CA LEU A 184 -2.50 -11.92 -11.31
C LEU A 184 -2.86 -13.01 -10.27
N HIS A 185 -3.35 -12.60 -9.09
CA HIS A 185 -3.64 -13.48 -7.96
C HIS A 185 -4.50 -14.72 -8.28
N ASP A 186 -5.55 -14.52 -9.07
CA ASP A 186 -6.48 -15.57 -9.48
C ASP A 186 -6.50 -15.64 -11.01
N HIS A 187 -5.82 -16.64 -11.58
CA HIS A 187 -5.67 -16.82 -13.05
C HIS A 187 -6.99 -17.12 -13.79
N ILE A 188 -8.10 -17.33 -13.08
CA ILE A 188 -9.40 -17.75 -13.63
C ILE A 188 -10.47 -16.65 -13.48
N ALA A 189 -10.40 -15.83 -12.43
CA ALA A 189 -11.42 -14.84 -12.05
C ALA A 189 -10.76 -13.74 -11.22
N THR A 190 -10.38 -12.60 -11.82
CA THR A 190 -9.55 -11.62 -11.11
C THR A 190 -10.33 -10.93 -9.98
N ASN A 191 -9.96 -11.19 -8.72
CA ASN A 191 -10.49 -10.50 -7.54
C ASN A 191 -9.70 -9.24 -7.19
N ALA A 192 -9.17 -8.56 -8.21
CA ALA A 192 -8.33 -7.41 -8.01
C ALA A 192 -9.12 -6.23 -7.44
N ILE A 193 -8.60 -5.60 -6.39
CA ILE A 193 -9.26 -4.42 -5.81
C ILE A 193 -8.99 -3.19 -6.66
N MET A 194 -10.06 -2.48 -7.03
CA MET A 194 -9.95 -1.23 -7.76
C MET A 194 -9.59 -0.09 -6.81
N HIS A 195 -8.43 0.53 -7.04
CA HIS A 195 -7.86 1.54 -6.16
C HIS A 195 -7.09 2.61 -6.93
N ARG A 196 -6.70 3.68 -6.23
CA ARG A 196 -5.79 4.71 -6.73
C ARG A 196 -5.06 5.39 -5.58
N SER A 197 -3.98 6.06 -5.95
CA SER A 197 -3.43 7.12 -5.12
C SER A 197 -4.35 8.34 -5.18
N PRO A 198 -4.81 8.94 -4.05
CA PRO A 198 -5.51 10.21 -4.08
C PRO A 198 -4.69 11.29 -4.83
N PRO A 199 -5.38 12.27 -5.45
CA PRO A 199 -4.71 13.46 -5.96
C PRO A 199 -4.02 14.20 -4.82
N LEU A 200 -2.89 14.84 -5.13
CA LEU A 200 -2.16 15.72 -4.23
C LEU A 200 -2.44 17.16 -4.61
N ASP A 201 -2.75 17.98 -3.60
CA ASP A 201 -2.81 19.43 -3.76
C ASP A 201 -1.41 20.05 -3.77
N LYS A 202 -1.34 21.36 -4.06
CA LYS A 202 -0.07 22.09 -4.11
C LYS A 202 0.59 22.07 -2.73
N ASN A 203 1.87 21.69 -2.70
CA ASN A 203 2.70 21.54 -1.49
C ASN A 203 2.33 20.34 -0.59
N GLU A 204 1.47 19.44 -1.05
CA GLU A 204 1.26 18.16 -0.37
C GLU A 204 2.27 17.11 -0.85
N CYS A 205 2.58 16.17 0.04
CA CYS A 205 3.37 15.00 -0.30
C CYS A 205 2.83 13.76 0.39
N ARG A 206 3.29 12.59 -0.05
CA ARG A 206 3.09 11.33 0.65
C ARG A 206 4.38 10.59 0.89
N LEU A 207 4.55 10.04 2.08
CA LEU A 207 5.56 9.02 2.34
C LEU A 207 4.87 7.66 2.22
N LEU A 208 5.14 6.95 1.14
CA LEU A 208 4.47 5.69 0.80
C LEU A 208 5.45 4.53 0.92
N LEU A 209 5.05 3.50 1.67
CA LEU A 209 5.60 2.15 1.57
C LEU A 209 4.69 1.30 0.70
N ARG A 210 5.29 0.60 -0.25
CA ARG A 210 4.66 -0.43 -1.06
C ARG A 210 5.54 -1.67 -1.07
N LEU A 211 4.94 -2.82 -0.80
CA LEU A 211 5.59 -4.12 -0.92
C LEU A 211 4.85 -4.93 -1.96
N ASP A 212 5.58 -5.58 -2.85
CA ASP A 212 5.04 -6.52 -3.83
C ASP A 212 5.73 -7.87 -3.67
N THR A 213 4.99 -8.94 -3.97
CA THR A 213 5.57 -10.27 -4.19
C THR A 213 6.49 -10.25 -5.41
N GLU A 214 7.48 -11.12 -5.43
CA GLU A 214 8.12 -11.51 -6.69
C GLU A 214 7.11 -12.29 -7.53
N VAL A 215 7.00 -11.95 -8.81
CA VAL A 215 6.26 -12.76 -9.78
C VAL A 215 7.22 -13.84 -10.26
N ASN A 216 7.00 -15.08 -9.83
CA ASN A 216 7.67 -16.23 -10.45
C ASN A 216 7.05 -16.41 -11.84
N LEU A 217 7.71 -15.88 -12.87
CA LEU A 217 7.40 -16.17 -14.28
C LEU A 217 7.96 -17.52 -14.69
#